data_AF-A0A6G4QIV1-F1
#
_entry.id   AF-A0A6G4QIV1-F1
#
_cell.length_a   1.000
_cell.length_b   1.000
_cell.length_c   1.000
_cell.angle_alpha   90.00
_cell.angle_beta   90.00
_cell.angle_gamma   90.00
#
_symmetry.space_group_name_H-M   'P 1'
#
loop_
_entity.id
_entity.type
_entity.pdbx_description
1 polymer ?
#
loop_
_entity_poly.entity_id
_entity_poly.type
_entity_poly.pdbx_seq_one_letter_code
_entity_poly.pdbx_strand_id
1 'polypeptide(L)'
;LNYYTDISRDYNISEEIFDDLWMNLYYLFMNLRDLFKKEGLEPWTSCEFDFTREGNLKVSFDYIDWIKLGFGPSGKENYYMYKKFGVIPETEYEINKVKEIEQFIKEQDEAEL
;
A
#
# COMPACT_ATOMS: atom_id res chain seq x y z
N LEU A 1 -11.30 -8.11 8.81
CA LEU A 1 -11.19 -7.06 7.78
C LEU A 1 -11.93 -7.52 6.54
N ASN A 2 -12.47 -6.61 5.75
CA ASN A 2 -13.04 -6.93 4.44
C ASN A 2 -12.03 -6.51 3.37
N TYR A 3 -11.64 -7.45 2.52
CA TYR A 3 -10.72 -7.19 1.42
C TYR A 3 -11.48 -7.03 0.11
N TYR A 4 -10.96 -6.18 -0.78
CA TYR A 4 -11.63 -5.88 -2.05
C TYR A 4 -11.79 -7.12 -2.94
N THR A 5 -10.90 -8.12 -2.79
CA THR A 5 -10.92 -9.39 -3.53
C THR A 5 -12.18 -10.21 -3.32
N ASP A 6 -12.91 -9.97 -2.22
CA ASP A 6 -14.15 -10.68 -1.92
C ASP A 6 -15.40 -10.00 -2.50
N ILE A 7 -15.28 -8.77 -3.04
CA ILE A 7 -16.43 -7.94 -3.46
C ILE A 7 -17.29 -8.64 -4.51
N SER A 8 -16.70 -9.23 -5.55
CA SER A 8 -17.45 -9.90 -6.61
C SER A 8 -18.33 -11.01 -6.06
N ARG A 9 -17.78 -11.82 -5.15
CA ARG A 9 -18.50 -12.92 -4.50
C ARG A 9 -19.56 -12.42 -3.52
N ASP A 10 -19.17 -11.52 -2.63
CA ASP A 10 -20.01 -11.11 -1.48
C ASP A 10 -21.22 -10.27 -1.93
N TYR A 11 -21.10 -9.57 -3.06
CA TYR A 11 -22.16 -8.73 -3.62
C TYR A 11 -22.73 -9.25 -4.95
N ASN A 12 -22.31 -10.44 -5.40
CA ASN A 12 -22.74 -11.06 -6.65
C ASN A 12 -22.59 -10.10 -7.87
N ILE A 13 -21.42 -9.46 -7.96
CA ILE A 13 -21.02 -8.58 -9.06
C ILE A 13 -20.22 -9.41 -10.07
N SER A 14 -20.34 -9.09 -11.36
CA SER A 14 -19.53 -9.71 -12.42
C SER A 14 -18.04 -9.52 -12.14
N GLU A 15 -17.27 -10.61 -12.16
CA GLU A 15 -15.81 -10.58 -12.04
C GLU A 15 -15.19 -9.73 -13.15
N GLU A 16 -15.69 -9.82 -14.38
CA GLU A 16 -15.21 -9.00 -15.51
C GLU A 16 -15.37 -7.49 -15.24
N ILE A 17 -16.52 -7.07 -14.71
CA ILE A 17 -16.77 -5.66 -14.39
C ILE A 17 -15.83 -5.20 -13.27
N PHE A 18 -15.63 -6.06 -12.27
CA PHE A 18 -14.73 -5.75 -11.16
C PHE A 18 -13.28 -5.63 -11.63
N ASP A 19 -12.80 -6.57 -12.46
CA ASP A 19 -11.44 -6.57 -13.00
C ASP A 19 -11.18 -5.34 -13.87
N ASP A 20 -12.13 -4.94 -14.71
CA ASP A 20 -12.04 -3.72 -15.52
C ASP A 20 -11.91 -2.47 -14.64
N LEU A 21 -12.73 -2.36 -13.60
CA LEU A 21 -12.68 -1.23 -12.65
C LEU A 21 -11.37 -1.22 -11.86
N TRP A 22 -10.89 -2.39 -11.43
CA TRP A 22 -9.63 -2.54 -10.71
C TRP A 22 -8.43 -2.16 -11.58
N MET A 23 -8.39 -2.60 -12.84
CA MET A 23 -7.36 -2.23 -13.81
C MET A 23 -7.38 -0.72 -14.10
N ASN A 24 -8.57 -0.15 -14.28
CA ASN A 24 -8.72 1.30 -14.45
C ASN A 24 -8.16 2.08 -13.25
N LEU A 25 -8.44 1.63 -12.02
CA LEU A 25 -7.88 2.23 -10.81
C LEU A 25 -6.35 2.14 -10.79
N TYR A 26 -5.77 0.99 -11.16
CA TYR A 26 -4.33 0.83 -11.28
C TYR A 26 -3.70 1.83 -12.27
N TYR A 27 -4.30 2.00 -13.45
CA TYR A 27 -3.85 2.99 -14.43
C TYR A 27 -3.92 4.43 -13.91
N LEU A 28 -4.96 4.76 -13.13
CA LEU A 28 -5.09 6.09 -12.50
C LEU A 28 -3.95 6.35 -11.50
N PHE A 29 -3.55 5.35 -10.70
CA PHE A 29 -2.40 5.48 -9.81
C PHE A 29 -1.08 5.64 -10.56
N MET A 30 -0.88 4.92 -11.68
CA MET A 30 0.30 5.10 -12.52
C MET A 30 0.36 6.51 -13.11
N ASN A 31 -0.77 7.00 -13.64
CA ASN A 31 -0.87 8.35 -14.18
C ASN A 31 -0.60 9.42 -13.12
N LEU A 32 -1.10 9.23 -11.90
CA LEU A 32 -0.82 10.12 -10.77
C LEU A 32 0.68 10.13 -10.43
N ARG A 33 1.32 8.97 -10.40
CA ARG A 33 2.76 8.86 -10.15
C ARG A 33 3.60 9.52 -11.25
N ASP A 34 3.19 9.38 -12.50
CA ASP A 34 3.87 10.03 -13.62
C ASP A 34 3.67 11.54 -13.64
N LEU A 35 2.55 12.04 -13.13
CA LEU A 35 2.32 13.47 -12.95
C LEU A 35 3.34 14.08 -11.98
N PHE A 36 3.64 13.41 -10.85
CA PHE A 36 4.69 13.89 -9.93
C PHE A 36 6.02 14.08 -10.64
N LYS A 37 6.45 13.10 -11.45
CA LYS A 37 7.70 13.20 -12.23
C LYS A 37 7.68 14.38 -13.21
N LYS A 38 6.55 14.59 -13.90
CA LYS A 38 6.39 15.71 -14.86
C LYS A 38 6.50 17.07 -14.19
N GLU A 39 6.00 17.19 -12.98
CA GLU A 39 6.08 18.40 -12.16
C GLU A 39 7.42 18.53 -11.41
N GLY A 40 8.39 17.65 -11.66
CA GLY A 40 9.70 17.67 -11.00
C GLY A 40 9.66 17.24 -9.53
N LEU A 41 8.58 16.59 -9.10
CA LEU A 41 8.45 16.00 -7.77
C LEU A 41 9.00 14.58 -7.77
N GLU A 42 9.53 14.17 -6.63
CA GLU A 42 9.97 12.79 -6.42
C GLU A 42 8.78 11.83 -6.53
N PRO A 43 8.88 10.77 -7.35
CA PRO A 43 7.80 9.81 -7.47
C PRO A 43 7.74 8.90 -6.24
N TRP A 44 6.63 8.99 -5.49
CA TRP A 44 6.33 8.14 -4.36
C TRP A 44 6.45 6.63 -4.66
N THR A 45 6.73 5.84 -3.64
CA THR A 45 6.84 4.37 -3.71
C THR A 45 5.59 3.67 -3.21
N SER A 46 4.84 4.30 -2.30
CA SER A 46 3.51 3.90 -1.89
C SER A 46 2.62 5.12 -1.61
N CYS A 47 1.30 4.95 -1.73
CA CYS A 47 0.34 5.99 -1.40
C CYS A 47 -0.90 5.38 -0.75
N GLU A 48 -1.59 6.17 0.07
CA GLU A 48 -2.80 5.77 0.77
C GLU A 48 -3.87 6.86 0.61
N PHE A 49 -5.09 6.41 0.33
CA PHE A 49 -6.27 7.25 0.16
C PHE A 49 -7.32 6.77 1.16
N ASP A 50 -7.40 7.46 2.30
CA ASP A 50 -8.39 7.22 3.33
C ASP A 50 -9.60 8.13 3.11
N PHE A 51 -10.78 7.57 2.90
CA PHE A 51 -11.99 8.37 2.73
C PHE A 51 -13.17 7.87 3.57
N THR A 52 -14.05 8.79 3.96
CA THR A 52 -15.26 8.49 4.74
C THR A 52 -16.53 8.70 3.93
N ARG A 53 -17.66 8.17 4.40
CA ARG A 53 -18.96 8.31 3.71
C ARG A 53 -19.43 9.76 3.63
N GLU A 54 -18.97 10.60 4.54
CA GLU A 54 -19.24 12.05 4.59
C GLU A 54 -18.40 12.84 3.55
N GLY A 55 -17.51 12.16 2.82
CA GLY A 55 -16.68 12.78 1.77
C GLY A 55 -15.36 13.36 2.27
N ASN A 56 -14.96 13.08 3.51
CA ASN A 56 -13.62 13.43 3.97
C ASN A 56 -12.60 12.55 3.26
N LEU A 57 -11.54 13.15 2.71
CA LEU A 57 -10.43 12.45 2.05
C LEU A 57 -9.12 12.88 2.70
N LYS A 58 -8.33 11.91 3.12
CA LYS A 58 -6.94 12.06 3.52
C LYS A 58 -6.07 11.26 2.56
N VAL A 59 -5.06 11.93 2.00
CA VAL A 59 -4.08 11.30 1.11
C VAL A 59 -2.72 11.40 1.76
N SER A 60 -1.96 10.31 1.72
CA SER A 60 -0.55 10.30 2.11
C SER A 60 0.29 9.57 1.07
N PHE A 61 1.51 10.07 0.90
CA PHE A 61 2.53 9.49 0.02
C PHE A 61 3.73 9.09 0.89
N ASP A 62 4.31 7.94 0.59
CA ASP A 62 5.44 7.37 1.32
C ASP A 62 6.54 6.98 0.31
N TYR A 63 7.78 6.99 0.78
CA TYR A 63 9.01 6.87 -0.02
C TYR A 63 9.91 5.73 0.46
N ILE A 64 9.35 4.76 1.20
CA ILE A 64 10.06 3.53 1.60
C ILE A 64 10.68 2.86 0.36
N ASP A 65 11.98 2.60 0.38
CA ASP A 65 12.66 1.89 -0.70
C ASP A 65 12.39 0.38 -0.62
N TRP A 66 11.20 0.01 -1.08
CA TRP A 66 10.74 -1.37 -1.17
C TRP A 66 11.62 -2.26 -2.06
N ILE A 67 12.39 -1.69 -2.99
CA ILE A 67 13.28 -2.45 -3.89
C ILE A 67 14.50 -2.92 -3.10
N LYS A 68 15.15 -2.00 -2.38
CA LYS A 68 16.31 -2.31 -1.53
C LYS A 68 15.95 -3.27 -0.40
N LEU A 69 14.75 -3.12 0.16
CA LEU A 69 14.16 -4.01 1.14
C LEU A 69 13.99 -5.46 0.64
N GLY A 70 13.75 -5.66 -0.66
CA GLY A 70 13.63 -6.99 -1.27
C GLY A 70 12.42 -7.82 -0.82
N PHE A 71 11.48 -7.24 -0.07
CA PHE A 71 10.30 -7.94 0.42
C PHE A 71 9.24 -8.12 -0.68
N GLY A 72 8.70 -9.34 -0.77
CA GLY A 72 7.58 -9.68 -1.63
C GLY A 72 6.23 -9.12 -1.12
N PRO A 73 5.14 -9.32 -1.88
CA PRO A 73 3.82 -8.77 -1.57
C PRO A 73 3.32 -9.10 -0.15
N SER A 74 3.51 -10.34 0.32
CA SER A 74 3.06 -10.76 1.66
C SER A 74 3.76 -10.03 2.80
N GLY A 75 5.06 -9.71 2.66
CA GLY A 75 5.78 -8.93 3.66
C GLY A 75 5.24 -7.50 3.78
N LYS A 76 4.93 -6.89 2.63
CA LYS A 76 4.33 -5.54 2.57
C LYS A 76 2.93 -5.52 3.16
N GLU A 77 2.13 -6.53 2.86
CA GLU A 77 0.78 -6.67 3.42
C GLU A 77 0.84 -6.84 4.94
N ASN A 78 1.65 -7.76 5.45
CA ASN A 78 1.82 -7.97 6.89
C ASN A 78 2.28 -6.70 7.61
N TYR A 79 3.24 -5.97 7.05
CA TYR A 79 3.68 -4.68 7.59
C TYR A 79 2.56 -3.64 7.59
N TYR A 80 1.81 -3.52 6.48
CA TYR A 80 0.69 -2.57 6.40
C TYR A 80 -0.40 -2.90 7.41
N MET A 81 -0.76 -4.18 7.56
CA MET A 81 -1.76 -4.65 8.52
C MET A 81 -1.36 -4.36 9.96
N TYR A 82 -0.09 -4.57 10.28
CA TYR A 82 0.48 -4.22 11.59
C TYR A 82 0.47 -2.70 11.82
N LYS A 83 1.02 -1.90 10.89
CA LYS A 83 1.13 -0.43 11.00
C LYS A 83 -0.24 0.26 11.10
N LYS A 84 -1.20 -0.15 10.26
CA LYS A 84 -2.50 0.51 10.12
C LYS A 84 -3.52 0.03 11.14
N PHE A 85 -3.56 -1.27 11.41
CA PHE A 85 -4.63 -1.90 12.19
C PHE A 85 -4.15 -2.59 13.47
N GLY A 86 -2.84 -2.63 13.74
CA GLY A 86 -2.28 -3.32 14.90
C GLY A 86 -2.40 -4.84 14.82
N VAL A 87 -2.64 -5.39 13.61
CA VAL A 87 -2.76 -6.84 13.40
C VAL A 87 -1.36 -7.44 13.32
N ILE A 88 -1.02 -8.29 14.29
CA ILE A 88 0.28 -8.96 14.37
C ILE A 88 0.23 -10.23 13.50
N PRO A 89 1.26 -10.51 12.67
CA PRO A 89 1.33 -11.76 11.92
C PRO A 89 1.33 -13.00 12.82
N GLU A 90 0.87 -14.13 12.31
CA GLU A 90 0.70 -15.35 13.12
C GLU A 90 2.02 -16.07 13.37
N THR A 91 2.94 -16.04 12.40
CA THR A 91 4.20 -16.79 12.49
C THR A 91 5.35 -15.92 12.94
N GLU A 92 6.28 -16.50 13.72
CA GLU A 92 7.50 -15.82 14.15
C GLU A 92 8.33 -15.32 12.95
N TYR A 93 8.33 -16.07 11.85
CA TYR A 93 8.98 -15.68 10.61
C TYR A 93 8.40 -14.36 10.07
N GLU A 94 7.09 -14.23 9.98
CA GLU A 94 6.45 -13.01 9.49
C GLU A 94 6.57 -11.85 10.46
N ILE A 95 6.54 -12.11 11.78
CA ILE A 95 6.81 -11.10 12.80
C ILE A 95 8.23 -10.53 12.62
N ASN A 96 9.23 -11.39 12.40
CA ASN A 96 10.61 -10.94 12.19
C ASN A 96 10.75 -10.12 10.91
N LYS A 97 10.03 -10.48 9.84
CA LYS A 97 9.97 -9.66 8.62
C LYS A 97 9.42 -8.26 8.86
N VAL A 98 8.34 -8.14 9.64
CA VAL A 98 7.76 -6.82 9.98
C VAL A 98 8.78 -5.97 10.74
N LYS A 99 9.51 -6.56 11.70
CA LYS A 99 10.57 -5.86 12.44
C LYS A 99 11.74 -5.43 11.55
N GLU A 100 12.15 -6.26 10.59
CA GLU A 100 13.18 -5.91 9.61
C GLU A 100 12.77 -4.70 8.77
N ILE A 101 11.49 -4.64 8.36
CA ILE A 101 10.94 -3.48 7.64
C ILE A 101 10.95 -2.22 8.54
N GLU A 102 10.51 -2.33 9.79
CA GLU A 102 10.55 -1.20 10.74
C GLU A 102 11.97 -0.66 10.95
N GLN A 103 12.93 -1.56 11.13
CA GLN A 103 14.33 -1.19 11.33
C GLN A 103 14.90 -0.50 10.08
N PHE A 104 14.60 -1.03 8.89
CA PHE A 104 15.04 -0.42 7.63
C PHE A 104 14.48 0.99 7.44
N ILE A 105 13.19 1.20 7.74
CA ILE A 105 12.55 2.51 7.60
C ILE A 105 13.23 3.51 8.53
N LYS A 106 13.50 3.12 9.77
CA LYS A 106 14.23 3.96 10.73
C LYS A 106 15.62 4.33 10.24
N GLU A 107 16.37 3.37 9.68
CA GLU A 107 17.70 3.63 9.11
C GLU A 107 17.64 4.54 7.87
N GLN A 108 16.61 4.41 7.04
CA GLN A 108 16.38 5.28 5.90
C GLN A 108 16.11 6.72 6.37
N ASP A 109 15.19 6.90 7.32
CA ASP A 109 14.85 8.21 7.89
C ASP A 109 16.09 8.88 8.54
N GLU A 110 16.92 8.11 9.25
CA GLU A 110 18.16 8.62 9.86
C GLU A 110 19.22 9.02 8.84
N ALA A 111 19.27 8.39 7.67
CA ALA A 111 20.22 8.69 6.60
C ALA A 111 19.82 9.91 5.75
N GLU A 112 18.55 10.30 5.79
CA GLU A 112 17.99 11.45 5.06
C GLU A 112 18.05 12.77 5.87
N LEU A 113 18.44 12.71 7.16
CA LEU A 113 18.68 13.86 8.06
C LEU A 113 20.06 14.50 7.87
#